data_AF-A0A923X5N8-F1
#
_entry.id   AF-A0A923X5N8-F1
#
_cell.length_a   1.000
_cell.length_b   1.000
_cell.length_c   1.000
_cell.angle_alpha   90.00
_cell.angle_beta   90.00
_cell.angle_gamma   90.00
#
_symmetry.space_group_name_H-M   'P 1'
#
loop_
_entity.id
_entity.type
_entity.pdbx_description
1 polymer ?
#
loop_
_entity_poly.entity_id
_entity_poly.type
_entity_poly.pdbx_seq_one_letter_code
_entity_poly.pdbx_strand_id
1 'polypeptide(L)'
;MGFLKQFSLKTKMLMLCLFISTVSMVIGTMAYQGLNRVEDTYDVITDDIMPKLEDANEMFVRYRRIRITLRTLGLPGITGEQTAEAIRAANESIAAFEEAEKRYTGHGFTAGQKDLYEKVHADWVAFKDVGTHVLALQKVGTPESMQQIVKIFFGACPAAAAKFTAS
;
A
#
# COMPACT_ATOMS: atom_id res chain seq x y z
N MET A 1 -0.19 31.27 57.00
CA MET A 1 1.13 30.65 57.24
C MET A 1 1.35 30.29 58.72
N GLY A 2 0.34 29.72 59.41
CA GLY A 2 0.39 29.42 60.86
C GLY A 2 0.35 27.93 61.23
N PHE A 3 -0.12 27.07 60.31
CA PHE A 3 -0.36 25.66 60.60
C PHE A 3 0.92 24.83 60.76
N LEU A 4 2.02 25.24 60.10
CA LEU A 4 3.30 24.52 60.12
C LEU A 4 4.18 24.81 61.35
N LYS A 5 3.84 25.79 62.19
CA LYS A 5 4.63 26.14 63.38
C LYS A 5 4.41 25.20 64.58
N GLN A 6 3.30 24.47 64.61
CA GLN A 6 2.94 23.57 65.73
C GLN A 6 3.41 22.12 65.56
N PHE A 7 3.95 21.74 64.39
CA PHE A 7 4.38 20.36 64.13
C PHE A 7 5.84 20.10 64.51
N SER A 8 6.06 18.95 65.14
CA SER A 8 7.38 18.40 65.47
C SER A 8 8.26 18.26 64.23
N LEU A 9 9.57 18.46 64.39
CA LEU A 9 10.58 18.40 63.33
C LEU A 9 10.58 17.03 62.62
N LYS A 10 10.26 15.95 63.36
CA LYS A 10 10.11 14.59 62.82
C LYS A 10 8.94 14.48 61.83
N THR A 11 7.80 15.10 62.15
CA THR A 11 6.61 15.11 61.28
C THR A 11 6.87 15.88 59.99
N LYS A 12 7.65 16.97 60.05
CA LYS A 12 8.03 17.75 58.87
C LYS A 12 8.91 16.95 57.92
N MET A 13 9.89 16.18 58.43
CA MET A 13 10.70 15.32 57.57
C MET A 13 9.88 14.21 56.93
N LEU A 14 8.99 13.54 57.68
CA LEU A 14 8.10 12.52 57.11
C LEU A 14 7.17 13.08 56.03
N MET A 15 6.60 14.27 56.23
CA MET A 15 5.74 14.91 55.23
C MET A 15 6.51 15.28 53.96
N LEU A 16 7.77 15.71 54.08
CA LEU A 16 8.64 16.02 52.94
C LEU A 16 9.00 14.74 52.16
N CYS A 17 9.32 13.64 52.85
CA CYS A 17 9.54 12.34 52.19
C CYS A 17 8.29 11.86 51.45
N LEU A 18 7.11 11.95 52.09
CA LEU A 18 5.85 11.54 51.50
C LEU A 18 5.47 12.39 50.28
N PHE A 19 5.76 13.69 50.33
CA PHE A 19 5.58 14.59 49.19
C PHE A 19 6.45 14.18 48.00
N ILE A 20 7.75 13.94 48.22
CA ILE A 20 8.67 13.50 47.15
C ILE A 20 8.21 12.16 46.55
N SER A 21 7.82 11.19 47.38
CA SER A 21 7.30 9.90 46.89
C SER A 21 6.03 10.04 46.06
N THR A 22 5.12 10.94 46.47
CA THR A 22 3.87 11.19 45.73
C THR A 22 4.16 11.82 44.37
N VAL A 23 5.09 12.77 44.28
CA VAL A 23 5.48 13.38 43.00
C VAL A 23 6.06 12.32 42.06
N SER A 24 6.96 11.45 42.54
CA SER A 24 7.50 10.36 41.74
C SER A 24 6.43 9.39 41.25
N MET A 25 5.43 9.09 42.09
CA MET A 25 4.30 8.23 41.70
C MET A 25 3.43 8.88 40.61
N VAL A 26 3.18 10.18 40.70
CA VAL A 26 2.42 10.92 39.66
C VAL A 26 3.18 10.93 38.34
N ILE A 27 4.48 11.22 38.36
CA ILE A 27 5.33 11.21 37.15
C ILE A 27 5.34 9.81 36.54
N GLY A 28 5.53 8.76 37.36
CA GLY A 28 5.51 7.38 36.88
C GLY A 28 4.17 7.00 36.25
N THR A 29 3.05 7.41 36.85
CA THR A 29 1.71 7.16 36.32
C THR A 29 1.48 7.89 34.99
N MET A 30 1.87 9.17 34.91
CA MET A 30 1.77 9.95 33.67
C MET A 30 2.67 9.38 32.56
N ALA A 31 3.89 8.97 32.90
CA ALA A 31 4.81 8.33 31.95
C ALA A 31 4.23 7.01 31.44
N TYR A 32 3.66 6.19 32.32
CA TYR A 32 3.02 4.93 31.96
C TYR A 32 1.81 5.15 31.03
N GLN A 33 0.93 6.10 31.35
CA GLN A 33 -0.19 6.45 30.47
C GLN A 33 0.26 7.02 29.12
N GLY A 34 1.36 7.79 29.11
CA GLY A 34 1.96 8.30 27.89
C GLY A 34 2.50 7.18 27.01
N LEU A 35 3.20 6.21 27.60
CA LEU A 35 3.73 5.03 26.93
C LEU A 35 2.61 4.16 26.34
N ASN A 36 1.56 3.86 27.10
CA ASN A 36 0.45 3.05 26.60
C ASN A 36 -0.25 3.70 25.40
N ARG A 37 -0.41 5.03 25.36
CA ARG A 37 -0.98 5.71 24.18
C ARG A 37 -0.08 5.60 22.94
N VAL A 38 1.23 5.60 23.14
CA VAL A 38 2.19 5.41 22.03
C VAL A 38 2.12 3.98 21.54
N GLU A 39 2.02 3.00 22.45
CA GLU A 39 1.82 1.58 22.12
C GLU A 39 0.53 1.39 21.31
N ASP A 40 -0.61 1.90 21.78
CA ASP A 40 -1.89 1.82 21.05
C ASP A 40 -1.79 2.43 19.63
N THR A 41 -1.05 3.54 19.48
CA THR A 41 -0.85 4.18 18.17
C THR A 41 0.07 3.36 17.28
N TYR A 42 1.09 2.73 17.87
CA TYR A 42 2.04 1.89 17.16
C TYR A 42 1.35 0.62 16.64
N ASP A 43 0.51 -0.01 17.46
CA ASP A 43 -0.28 -1.18 17.10
C ASP A 43 -1.19 -0.90 15.90
N VAL A 44 -1.86 0.26 15.86
CA VAL A 44 -2.65 0.67 14.68
C VAL A 44 -1.78 0.80 13.42
N ILE A 45 -0.55 1.32 13.55
CA ILE A 45 0.35 1.46 12.40
C ILE A 45 0.82 0.08 11.91
N THR A 46 1.24 -0.80 12.83
CA THR A 46 1.80 -2.10 12.47
C THR A 46 0.75 -3.08 12.00
N ASP A 47 -0.43 -3.06 12.60
CA ASP A 47 -1.43 -4.11 12.40
C ASP A 47 -2.47 -3.71 11.35
N ASP A 48 -2.76 -2.42 11.18
CA ASP A 48 -3.73 -1.95 10.19
C ASP A 48 -3.08 -1.30 8.96
N ILE A 49 -2.09 -0.42 9.15
CA ILE A 49 -1.53 0.37 8.04
C ILE A 49 -0.44 -0.39 7.28
N MET A 50 0.47 -1.06 7.99
CA MET A 50 1.58 -1.78 7.35
C MET A 50 1.08 -2.86 6.36
N PRO A 51 0.13 -3.74 6.71
CA PRO A 51 -0.33 -4.77 5.79
C PRO A 51 -1.03 -4.18 4.55
N LYS A 52 -1.83 -3.12 4.74
CA LYS A 52 -2.45 -2.39 3.62
C LYS A 52 -1.42 -1.78 2.68
N LEU A 53 -0.34 -1.23 3.23
CA LEU A 53 0.74 -0.65 2.43
C LEU A 53 1.50 -1.73 1.64
N GLU A 54 1.77 -2.88 2.28
CA GLU A 54 2.39 -4.02 1.63
C GLU A 54 1.55 -4.55 0.47
N ASP A 55 0.24 -4.74 0.67
CA ASP A 55 -0.67 -5.18 -0.39
C ASP A 55 -0.79 -4.16 -1.52
N ALA A 56 -0.91 -2.86 -1.21
CA ALA A 56 -0.95 -1.81 -2.22
C ALA A 56 0.36 -1.75 -3.04
N ASN A 57 1.50 -1.92 -2.38
CA ASN A 57 2.79 -2.00 -3.06
C ASN A 57 2.91 -3.26 -3.92
N GLU A 58 2.41 -4.40 -3.45
CA GLU A 58 2.36 -5.62 -4.27
C GLU A 58 1.50 -5.39 -5.51
N MET A 59 0.29 -4.84 -5.38
CA MET A 59 -0.57 -4.47 -6.51
C MET A 59 0.21 -3.61 -7.52
N PHE A 60 0.91 -2.57 -7.06
CA PHE A 60 1.70 -1.70 -7.92
C PHE A 60 2.85 -2.42 -8.64
N VAL A 61 3.59 -3.29 -7.93
CA VAL A 61 4.68 -4.08 -8.51
C VAL A 61 4.14 -5.06 -9.56
N ARG A 62 3.03 -5.75 -9.27
CA ARG A 62 2.38 -6.67 -10.21
C ARG A 62 1.89 -5.93 -11.46
N TYR A 63 1.22 -4.79 -11.29
CA TYR A 63 0.82 -3.93 -12.41
C TYR A 63 1.99 -3.56 -13.33
N ARG A 64 3.11 -3.10 -12.75
CA ARG A 64 4.32 -2.76 -13.53
C ARG A 64 4.88 -3.97 -14.26
N ARG A 65 4.91 -5.14 -13.62
CA ARG A 65 5.37 -6.38 -14.23
C ARG A 65 4.49 -6.76 -15.42
N ILE A 66 3.17 -6.74 -15.27
CA ILE A 66 2.23 -7.01 -16.36
C ILE A 66 2.50 -6.06 -17.54
N ARG A 67 2.62 -4.75 -17.27
CA ARG A 67 2.88 -3.75 -18.31
C ARG A 67 4.18 -4.00 -19.06
N ILE A 68 5.26 -4.35 -18.36
CA ILE A 68 6.55 -4.68 -18.99
C ILE A 68 6.39 -5.93 -19.86
N THR A 69 5.82 -6.99 -19.30
CA THR A 69 5.65 -8.27 -19.99
C THR A 69 4.77 -8.14 -21.24
N LEU A 70 3.66 -7.40 -21.14
CA LEU A 70 2.80 -7.13 -22.28
C LEU A 70 3.56 -6.37 -23.38
N ARG A 71 4.38 -5.36 -23.04
CA ARG A 71 5.20 -4.65 -24.03
C ARG A 71 6.24 -5.55 -24.68
N THR A 72 6.81 -6.50 -23.95
CA THR A 72 7.74 -7.49 -24.51
C THR A 72 7.08 -8.32 -25.61
N LEU A 73 5.78 -8.65 -25.48
CA LEU A 73 5.02 -9.33 -26.53
C LEU A 73 4.88 -8.50 -27.82
N GLY A 74 5.05 -7.18 -27.76
CA GLY A 74 5.04 -6.32 -28.94
C GLY A 74 6.40 -6.14 -29.62
N LEU A 75 7.48 -6.75 -29.10
CA LEU A 75 8.82 -6.56 -29.64
C LEU A 75 9.06 -7.42 -30.89
N PRO A 76 9.66 -6.85 -31.96
CA PRO A 76 10.05 -7.64 -33.13
C PRO A 76 11.17 -8.62 -32.75
N GLY A 77 11.08 -9.85 -33.25
CA GLY A 77 12.11 -10.87 -33.04
C GLY A 77 12.03 -11.64 -31.72
N ILE A 78 10.94 -11.52 -30.95
CA ILE A 78 10.67 -12.39 -29.80
C ILE A 78 10.50 -13.85 -30.27
N THR A 79 11.16 -14.78 -29.57
CA THR A 79 11.03 -16.21 -29.90
C THR A 79 9.71 -16.77 -29.37
N GLY A 80 9.22 -17.86 -29.95
CA GLY A 80 7.99 -18.51 -29.48
C GLY A 80 8.05 -18.94 -28.00
N GLU A 81 9.23 -19.34 -27.52
CA GLU A 81 9.47 -19.67 -26.11
C GLU A 81 9.34 -18.44 -25.21
N GLN A 82 9.96 -17.32 -25.60
CA GLN A 82 9.86 -16.05 -24.88
C GLN A 82 8.42 -15.52 -24.87
N THR A 83 7.67 -15.69 -25.96
CA THR A 83 6.24 -15.35 -26.03
C THR A 83 5.43 -16.20 -25.05
N ALA A 84 5.65 -17.51 -25.02
CA ALA A 84 4.95 -18.40 -24.10
C ALA A 84 5.26 -18.07 -22.63
N GLU A 85 6.52 -17.80 -22.31
CA GLU A 85 6.94 -17.36 -20.98
C GLU A 85 6.31 -16.02 -20.60
N ALA A 86 6.30 -15.05 -21.52
CA ALA A 86 5.68 -13.74 -21.29
C ALA A 86 4.17 -13.86 -21.06
N ILE A 87 3.45 -14.69 -21.84
CA ILE A 87 2.02 -14.94 -21.62
C ILE A 87 1.78 -15.55 -20.24
N ARG A 88 2.58 -16.55 -19.85
CA ARG A 88 2.49 -17.18 -18.53
C ARG A 88 2.73 -16.16 -17.42
N ALA A 89 3.83 -15.42 -17.50
CA ALA A 89 4.21 -14.42 -16.50
C ALA A 89 3.19 -13.27 -16.37
N ALA A 90 2.55 -12.87 -17.47
CA ALA A 90 1.48 -11.89 -17.46
C ALA A 90 0.25 -12.42 -16.71
N ASN A 91 -0.21 -13.64 -17.01
CA ASN A 91 -1.35 -14.25 -16.34
C ASN A 91 -1.09 -14.47 -14.84
N GLU A 92 0.08 -14.98 -14.48
CA GLU A 92 0.48 -15.14 -13.08
C GLU A 92 0.49 -13.80 -12.34
N SER A 93 0.98 -12.73 -12.98
CA SER A 93 1.01 -11.41 -12.37
C SER A 93 -0.38 -10.78 -12.24
N ILE A 94 -1.31 -11.05 -13.17
CA ILE A 94 -2.72 -10.65 -13.08
C ILE A 94 -3.37 -11.34 -11.88
N ALA A 95 -3.22 -12.67 -11.76
CA ALA A 95 -3.78 -13.42 -10.64
C ALA A 95 -3.21 -12.93 -9.28
N ALA A 96 -1.91 -12.67 -9.21
CA ALA A 96 -1.27 -12.14 -8.01
C ALA A 96 -1.72 -10.72 -7.67
N PHE A 97 -1.98 -9.87 -8.68
CA PHE A 97 -2.57 -8.54 -8.46
C PHE A 97 -3.96 -8.68 -7.82
N GLU A 98 -4.83 -9.51 -8.41
CA GLU A 98 -6.21 -9.68 -7.93
C GLU A 98 -6.25 -10.28 -6.51
N GLU A 99 -5.28 -11.14 -6.17
CA GLU A 99 -5.17 -11.66 -4.82
C GLU A 99 -4.70 -10.60 -3.82
N ALA A 100 -3.72 -9.77 -4.18
CA ALA A 100 -3.30 -8.64 -3.36
C ALA A 100 -4.43 -7.60 -3.18
N GLU A 101 -5.22 -7.36 -4.22
CA GLU A 101 -6.40 -6.49 -4.16
C GLU A 101 -7.46 -7.03 -3.19
N LYS A 102 -7.73 -8.34 -3.18
CA LYS A 102 -8.65 -8.93 -2.21
C LYS A 102 -8.17 -8.76 -0.77
N ARG A 103 -6.87 -8.93 -0.51
CA ARG A 103 -6.31 -8.70 0.83
C ARG A 103 -6.41 -7.23 1.22
N TYR A 104 -5.99 -6.32 0.33
CA TYR A 104 -6.09 -4.88 0.52
C TYR A 104 -7.51 -4.43 0.90
N THR A 105 -8.51 -4.88 0.14
CA THR A 105 -9.92 -4.55 0.39
C THR A 105 -10.50 -5.26 1.60
N GLY A 106 -9.98 -6.45 1.94
CA GLY A 106 -10.35 -7.21 3.14
C GLY A 106 -10.00 -6.51 4.45
N HIS A 107 -8.97 -5.65 4.46
CA HIS A 107 -8.63 -4.82 5.62
C HIS A 107 -9.57 -3.60 5.83
N GLY A 108 -10.54 -3.40 4.93
CA GLY A 108 -11.48 -2.28 4.98
C GLY A 108 -10.86 -0.91 4.63
N PHE A 109 -11.72 0.09 4.44
CA PHE A 109 -11.30 1.42 4.03
C PHE A 109 -11.44 2.44 5.16
N THR A 110 -10.43 3.31 5.29
CA THR A 110 -10.54 4.54 6.10
C THR A 110 -11.22 5.65 5.30
N ALA A 111 -11.58 6.75 5.97
CA ALA A 111 -12.24 7.88 5.33
C ALA A 111 -11.39 8.44 4.16
N GLY A 112 -11.99 8.56 2.98
CA GLY A 112 -11.32 9.03 1.75
C GLY A 112 -10.48 7.98 1.01
N GLN A 113 -10.12 6.87 1.65
CA GLN A 113 -9.34 5.80 1.00
C GLN A 113 -10.16 5.07 -0.07
N LYS A 114 -11.46 4.89 0.16
CA LYS A 114 -12.36 4.21 -0.79
C LYS A 114 -12.41 4.92 -2.15
N ASP A 115 -12.52 6.25 -2.17
CA ASP A 115 -12.59 7.01 -3.43
C ASP A 115 -11.28 6.92 -4.23
N LEU A 116 -10.13 6.85 -3.53
CA LEU A 116 -8.83 6.61 -4.16
C LEU A 116 -8.73 5.19 -4.72
N TYR A 117 -9.19 4.20 -3.94
CA TYR A 117 -9.25 2.81 -4.38
C TYR A 117 -10.12 2.66 -5.63
N GLU A 118 -11.32 3.25 -5.66
CA GLU A 118 -12.23 3.15 -6.81
C GLU A 118 -11.60 3.70 -8.10
N LYS A 119 -10.82 4.78 -8.02
CA LYS A 119 -10.05 5.30 -9.16
C LYS A 119 -9.00 4.29 -9.64
N VAL A 120 -8.21 3.76 -8.72
CA VAL A 120 -7.17 2.76 -9.03
C VAL A 120 -7.78 1.48 -9.59
N HIS A 121 -8.91 1.04 -9.03
CA HIS A 121 -9.63 -0.14 -9.49
C HIS A 121 -10.19 0.07 -10.91
N ALA A 122 -10.79 1.22 -11.20
CA ALA A 122 -11.27 1.55 -12.54
C ALA A 122 -10.11 1.54 -13.57
N ASP A 123 -8.97 2.15 -13.23
CA ASP A 123 -7.77 2.13 -14.08
C ASP A 123 -7.24 0.71 -14.27
N TRP A 124 -7.25 -0.11 -13.23
CA TRP A 124 -6.86 -1.52 -13.29
C TRP A 124 -7.79 -2.32 -14.21
N VAL A 125 -9.10 -2.19 -14.08
CA VAL A 125 -10.08 -2.89 -14.94
C VAL A 125 -9.86 -2.52 -16.41
N ALA A 126 -9.71 -1.22 -16.71
CA ALA A 126 -9.43 -0.76 -18.06
C ALA A 126 -8.09 -1.30 -18.60
N PHE A 127 -7.04 -1.30 -17.77
CA PHE A 127 -5.74 -1.87 -18.13
C PHE A 127 -5.80 -3.38 -18.36
N LYS A 128 -6.52 -4.12 -17.50
CA LYS A 128 -6.70 -5.56 -17.61
C LYS A 128 -7.42 -5.93 -18.89
N ASP A 129 -8.47 -5.19 -19.26
CA ASP A 129 -9.18 -5.38 -20.53
C ASP A 129 -8.22 -5.28 -21.73
N VAL A 130 -7.44 -4.19 -21.80
CA VAL A 130 -6.40 -4.01 -22.83
C VAL A 130 -5.38 -5.16 -22.81
N GLY A 131 -4.92 -5.56 -21.63
CA GLY A 131 -3.97 -6.65 -21.48
C GLY A 131 -4.52 -7.99 -21.96
N THR A 132 -5.76 -8.32 -21.60
CA THR A 132 -6.42 -9.56 -22.07
C THR A 132 -6.66 -9.54 -23.57
N HIS A 133 -6.96 -8.38 -24.15
CA HIS A 133 -7.08 -8.22 -25.59
C HIS A 133 -5.74 -8.47 -26.30
N VAL A 134 -4.64 -7.92 -25.79
CA VAL A 134 -3.29 -8.19 -26.32
C VAL A 134 -2.93 -9.67 -26.22
N LEU A 135 -3.23 -10.32 -25.09
CA LEU A 135 -2.98 -11.75 -24.91
C LEU A 135 -3.83 -12.61 -25.88
N ALA A 136 -5.07 -12.19 -26.18
CA ALA A 136 -5.92 -12.86 -27.15
C ALA A 136 -5.38 -12.71 -28.59
N LEU A 137 -4.94 -11.50 -28.98
CA LEU A 137 -4.31 -11.25 -30.27
C LEU A 137 -3.02 -12.04 -30.45
N GLN A 138 -2.21 -12.18 -29.40
CA GLN A 138 -1.01 -13.01 -29.41
C GLN A 138 -1.30 -14.48 -29.68
N LYS A 139 -2.40 -15.03 -29.13
CA LYS A 139 -2.81 -16.42 -29.38
C LYS A 139 -3.20 -16.66 -30.84
N VAL A 140 -3.70 -15.65 -31.55
CA VAL A 140 -4.03 -15.73 -32.98
C VAL A 140 -2.75 -15.75 -33.82
N GLY A 141 -1.73 -14.98 -33.43
CA GLY A 141 -0.38 -15.07 -34.00
C GLY A 141 -0.24 -14.63 -35.46
N THR A 142 -1.25 -13.96 -36.02
CA THR A 142 -1.21 -13.46 -37.41
C THR A 142 -0.43 -12.14 -37.51
N PRO A 143 0.17 -11.82 -38.67
CA PRO A 143 0.81 -10.52 -38.90
C PRO A 143 -0.10 -9.32 -38.60
N GLU A 144 -1.40 -9.43 -38.88
CA GLU A 144 -2.40 -8.41 -38.58
C GLU A 144 -2.62 -8.25 -37.07
N SER A 145 -2.64 -9.36 -36.32
CA SER A 145 -2.75 -9.34 -34.86
C SER A 145 -1.53 -8.68 -34.22
N MET A 146 -0.33 -8.93 -34.77
CA MET A 146 0.90 -8.27 -34.33
C MET A 146 0.88 -6.76 -34.62
N GLN A 147 0.37 -6.33 -35.78
CA GLN A 147 0.18 -4.91 -36.08
C GLN A 147 -0.83 -4.25 -35.13
N GLN A 148 -1.90 -4.95 -34.75
CA GLN A 148 -2.86 -4.44 -33.76
C GLN A 148 -2.25 -4.29 -32.37
N ILE A 149 -1.44 -5.27 -31.93
CA ILE A 149 -0.69 -5.19 -30.67
C ILE A 149 0.26 -3.98 -30.68
N VAL A 150 1.01 -3.79 -31.77
CA VAL A 150 1.88 -2.62 -31.95
C VAL A 150 1.07 -1.33 -31.95
N LYS A 151 -0.11 -1.28 -32.59
CA LYS A 151 -0.99 -0.10 -32.58
C LYS A 151 -1.53 0.22 -31.18
N ILE A 152 -1.87 -0.81 -30.39
CA ILE A 152 -2.26 -0.64 -28.98
C ILE A 152 -1.10 -0.03 -28.18
N PHE A 153 0.13 -0.51 -28.38
CA PHE A 153 1.30 -0.03 -27.64
C PHE A 153 1.87 1.31 -28.12
N PHE A 154 1.82 1.62 -29.42
CA PHE A 154 2.45 2.80 -30.02
C PHE A 154 1.45 3.86 -30.49
N GLY A 155 0.16 3.54 -30.62
CA GLY A 155 -0.91 4.47 -30.99
C GLY A 155 -1.66 5.04 -29.78
N ALA A 156 -2.02 4.21 -28.80
CA ALA A 156 -2.71 4.69 -27.59
C ALA A 156 -1.75 5.34 -26.55
N CYS A 157 -0.46 4.99 -26.56
CA CYS A 157 0.52 5.52 -25.60
C CYS A 157 0.85 7.01 -25.74
N PRO A 158 1.03 7.61 -26.94
CA PRO A 158 1.31 9.05 -27.05
C PRO A 158 0.12 9.92 -26.61
N ALA A 159 -1.11 9.50 -26.91
CA ALA A 159 -2.33 10.23 -26.54
C ALA A 159 -2.65 10.12 -25.03
N ALA A 160 -2.32 8.97 -24.39
CA ALA A 160 -2.46 8.79 -22.95
C ALA A 160 -1.31 9.44 -22.14
N ALA A 161 -0.09 9.44 -22.66
CA ALA A 161 1.06 10.11 -22.03
C ALA A 161 0.92 11.64 -22.03
N ALA A 162 0.24 12.23 -23.02
CA ALA A 162 -0.09 13.65 -23.03
C ALA A 162 -1.12 14.06 -21.96
N LYS A 163 -1.89 13.10 -21.41
CA LYS A 163 -2.87 13.34 -20.33
C LYS A 163 -2.33 13.06 -18.93
N PHE A 164 -1.25 12.30 -18.79
CA PHE A 164 -0.59 12.05 -17.50
C PHE A 164 0.54 13.05 -17.25
N THR A 165 0.17 14.31 -17.03
CA THR A 165 1.04 15.26 -16.31
C THR A 165 0.85 15.02 -14.82
N ALA A 166 1.92 14.58 -14.16
CA ALA A 166 2.01 14.49 -12.71
C ALA A 166 1.47 15.79 -12.09
N SER A 167 0.34 15.67 -11.38
CA SER A 167 -0.20 16.65 -10.44
C SER A 167 -0.34 15.95 -9.10
#